data_AF-A0A1H0AQT3-F1
#
_entry.id   AF-A0A1H0AQT3-F1
#
_cell.length_a   1.000
_cell.length_b   1.000
_cell.length_c   1.000
_cell.angle_alpha   90.00
_cell.angle_beta   90.00
_cell.angle_gamma   90.00
#
_symmetry.space_group_name_H-M   'P 1'
#
loop_
_entity.id
_entity.type
_entity.pdbx_description
1 polymer ?
#
loop_
_entity_poly.entity_id
_entity_poly.type
_entity_poly.pdbx_seq_one_letter_code
_entity_poly.pdbx_strand_id
1 'polypeptide(L)'
;MRLSIKAKLAGGFGFMLVLTALAGGVGYQRLTAADEAMRFVVERAEVQNRILSAKAMTIRAVSNTRAVVISASEDRMAHFAQRASECEADALAELGKAKPLLFVEEARHLFDTALGKFEKQRTLGSRVIELTRLNSAARTWAHLETAGRPAMVALRAELEGIAAKAGTSAGGDLRHAVSTFQIRLERAWGQMQSVTGAGTQALLTERVNAAKESRLELANDLDALVRAANGKGVAVDGLRRKFDAWNATADKTLALVESGASLQAVALASGEYSTATTEAAQAFDALIGFQEKRKTAAIEQAEAASRDGQTILLGTVAGAFLIGLVIAGWLALSIARSLARAVSLAEAVAVGDLDQTITANSDDEIGDLIAAMNRMTVNLNATAALADGIAQGDLTVEAKPLSDRDKMGLSLQTMLEKLRAVVTEASSAAGNVSAGSQELSSSAEQLSQGSTEQAASTEEASASMEEMAANVKQNAENAGQTEAIARQSAQDAEASGAAVGRAVEAMQTIAQKITIVQE
;
A
#
# COMPACT_ATOMS: atom_id res chain seq x y z
N MET A 1 15.25 -24.03 -24.04
CA MET A 1 16.09 -23.02 -23.34
C MET A 1 16.27 -23.49 -21.92
N ARG A 2 17.51 -23.74 -21.50
CA ARG A 2 17.82 -24.04 -20.10
C ARG A 2 17.42 -22.85 -19.22
N LEU A 3 16.58 -23.07 -18.22
CA LEU A 3 16.17 -22.03 -17.28
C LEU A 3 16.88 -22.29 -15.95
N SER A 4 17.94 -21.53 -15.71
CA SER A 4 18.64 -21.54 -14.42
C SER A 4 17.69 -21.21 -13.26
N ILE A 5 18.02 -21.67 -12.06
CA ILE A 5 17.34 -21.27 -10.81
C ILE A 5 17.31 -19.74 -10.71
N LYS A 6 18.42 -19.08 -11.08
CA LYS A 6 18.51 -17.62 -11.15
C LYS A 6 17.50 -17.02 -12.13
N ALA A 7 17.34 -17.61 -13.32
CA ALA A 7 16.36 -17.17 -14.30
C ALA A 7 14.91 -17.42 -13.84
N LYS A 8 14.62 -18.54 -13.17
CA LYS A 8 13.30 -18.83 -12.59
C LYS A 8 12.93 -17.83 -11.49
N LEU A 9 13.87 -17.53 -10.58
CA LEU A 9 13.69 -16.51 -9.54
C LEU A 9 13.56 -15.10 -10.12
N ALA A 10 14.44 -14.72 -11.04
CA ALA A 10 14.37 -13.42 -11.72
C ALA A 10 13.06 -13.24 -12.51
N GLY A 11 12.58 -14.31 -13.17
CA GLY A 11 11.30 -14.33 -13.86
C GLY A 11 10.11 -14.16 -12.91
N GLY A 12 10.11 -14.89 -11.78
CA GLY A 12 9.07 -14.75 -10.75
C GLY A 12 9.02 -13.35 -10.12
N PHE A 13 10.18 -12.80 -9.73
CA PHE A 13 10.28 -11.44 -9.19
C PHE A 13 9.95 -10.37 -10.24
N GLY A 14 10.43 -10.51 -11.46
CA GLY A 14 10.13 -9.59 -12.57
C GLY A 14 8.64 -9.55 -12.88
N PHE A 15 7.98 -10.71 -12.90
CA PHE A 15 6.54 -10.80 -13.09
C PHE A 15 5.75 -10.12 -11.95
N MET A 16 6.17 -10.31 -10.69
CA MET A 16 5.60 -9.61 -9.53
C MET A 16 5.73 -8.08 -9.63
N LEU A 17 6.89 -7.58 -10.06
CA LEU A 17 7.11 -6.15 -10.27
C LEU A 17 6.21 -5.58 -11.36
N VAL A 18 6.04 -6.30 -12.47
CA VAL A 18 5.12 -5.90 -13.55
C VAL A 18 3.67 -5.87 -13.07
N LEU A 19 3.22 -6.89 -12.33
CA LEU A 19 1.88 -6.91 -11.75
C LEU A 19 1.65 -5.75 -10.77
N THR A 20 2.65 -5.45 -9.95
CA THR A 20 2.59 -4.32 -9.00
C THR A 20 2.55 -2.98 -9.74
N ALA A 21 3.35 -2.82 -10.79
CA ALA A 21 3.34 -1.62 -11.63
C ALA A 21 2.00 -1.44 -12.36
N LEU A 22 1.40 -2.53 -12.87
CA LEU A 22 0.07 -2.50 -13.47
C LEU A 22 -1.01 -2.12 -12.45
N ALA A 23 -0.99 -2.72 -11.25
CA ALA A 23 -1.91 -2.38 -10.17
C ALA A 23 -1.75 -0.90 -9.75
N GLY A 24 -0.51 -0.42 -9.63
CA GLY A 24 -0.18 0.97 -9.36
C GLY A 24 -0.66 1.92 -10.46
N GLY A 25 -0.51 1.54 -11.73
CA GLY A 25 -1.00 2.30 -12.89
C GLY A 25 -2.52 2.43 -12.91
N VAL A 26 -3.24 1.34 -12.63
CA VAL A 26 -4.71 1.36 -12.47
C VAL A 26 -5.12 2.26 -11.31
N GLY A 27 -4.44 2.16 -10.16
CA GLY A 27 -4.68 3.03 -9.01
C GLY A 27 -4.48 4.51 -9.34
N TYR A 28 -3.39 4.84 -10.03
CA TYR A 28 -3.07 6.20 -10.45
C TYR A 28 -4.15 6.78 -11.38
N GLN A 29 -4.55 6.04 -12.43
CA GLN A 29 -5.59 6.48 -13.35
C GLN A 29 -6.93 6.75 -12.64
N ARG A 30 -7.30 5.90 -11.67
CA ARG A 30 -8.55 6.08 -10.91
C ARG A 30 -8.49 7.28 -9.97
N LEU A 31 -7.34 7.53 -9.35
CA LEU A 31 -7.11 8.74 -8.55
C LEU A 31 -7.20 10.02 -9.39
N THR A 32 -6.63 10.03 -10.60
CA THR A 32 -6.73 11.18 -11.50
C THR A 32 -8.17 11.47 -11.92
N ALA A 33 -8.94 10.42 -12.27
CA ALA A 33 -10.36 10.57 -12.61
C ALA A 33 -11.19 11.10 -11.41
N ALA A 34 -10.85 10.69 -10.18
CA ALA A 34 -11.49 11.19 -8.97
C ALA A 34 -11.15 12.67 -8.70
N ASP A 35 -9.91 13.12 -8.93
CA ASP A 35 -9.52 14.53 -8.82
C ASP A 35 -10.28 15.41 -9.81
N GLU A 36 -10.42 14.95 -11.06
CA GLU A 36 -11.15 15.65 -12.11
C GLU A 36 -12.64 15.78 -11.78
N ALA A 37 -13.27 14.69 -11.30
CA ALA A 37 -14.65 14.71 -10.82
C ALA A 37 -14.84 15.66 -9.61
N MET A 38 -13.87 15.70 -8.70
CA MET A 38 -13.94 16.59 -7.53
C MET A 38 -13.82 18.07 -7.92
N ARG A 39 -12.89 18.42 -8.82
CA ARG A 39 -12.80 19.79 -9.37
C ARG A 39 -14.12 20.23 -10.01
N PHE A 40 -14.74 19.34 -10.77
CA PHE A 40 -16.03 19.60 -11.41
C PHE A 40 -17.17 19.87 -10.41
N VAL A 41 -17.19 19.17 -9.26
CA VAL A 41 -18.16 19.42 -8.19
C VAL A 41 -17.90 20.76 -7.51
N VAL A 42 -16.64 21.11 -7.25
CA VAL A 42 -16.26 22.38 -6.60
C VAL A 42 -16.64 23.58 -7.46
N GLU A 43 -16.34 23.55 -8.77
CA GLU A 43 -16.72 24.63 -9.70
C GLU A 43 -18.24 24.86 -9.73
N ARG A 44 -19.03 23.79 -9.67
CA ARG A 44 -20.51 23.90 -9.62
C ARG A 44 -21.03 24.46 -8.30
N ALA A 45 -20.41 24.08 -7.19
CA ALA A 45 -20.73 24.63 -5.89
C ALA A 45 -20.48 26.14 -5.86
N GLU A 46 -19.42 26.61 -6.55
CA GLU A 46 -19.16 28.04 -6.70
C GLU A 46 -20.28 28.74 -7.47
N VAL A 47 -20.68 28.22 -8.64
CA VAL A 47 -21.79 28.79 -9.43
C VAL A 47 -23.07 28.91 -8.60
N GLN A 48 -23.42 27.84 -7.90
CA GLN A 48 -24.61 27.81 -7.05
C GLN A 48 -24.52 28.86 -5.93
N ASN A 49 -23.38 28.98 -5.26
CA ASN A 49 -23.18 29.94 -4.17
C ASN A 49 -23.31 31.38 -4.68
N ARG A 50 -22.79 31.68 -5.87
CA ARG A 50 -22.94 33.00 -6.52
C ARG A 50 -24.40 33.33 -6.81
N ILE A 51 -25.16 32.38 -7.36
CA ILE A 51 -26.59 32.57 -7.64
C ILE A 51 -27.40 32.75 -6.35
N LEU A 52 -27.09 31.97 -5.30
CA LEU A 52 -27.72 32.13 -3.98
C LEU A 52 -27.42 33.50 -3.37
N SER A 53 -26.17 33.96 -3.46
CA SER A 53 -25.75 35.29 -3.00
C SER A 53 -26.54 36.39 -3.72
N ALA A 54 -26.63 36.31 -5.05
CA ALA A 54 -27.40 37.26 -5.86
C ALA A 54 -28.90 37.27 -5.47
N LYS A 55 -29.51 36.10 -5.23
CA LYS A 55 -30.88 36.01 -4.74
C LYS A 55 -31.04 36.69 -3.37
N ALA A 56 -30.11 36.45 -2.44
CA ALA A 56 -30.15 37.05 -1.11
C ALA A 56 -30.03 38.58 -1.17
N MET A 57 -29.14 39.10 -2.01
CA MET A 57 -28.97 40.53 -2.28
C MET A 57 -30.24 41.14 -2.89
N THR A 58 -30.87 40.44 -3.83
CA THR A 58 -32.17 40.85 -4.41
C THR A 58 -33.25 40.98 -3.34
N ILE A 59 -33.37 40.00 -2.44
CA ILE A 59 -34.34 40.05 -1.32
C ILE A 59 -34.06 41.22 -0.38
N ARG A 60 -32.78 41.51 -0.10
CA ARG A 60 -32.38 42.68 0.71
C ARG A 60 -32.74 43.98 0.00
N ALA A 61 -32.53 44.09 -1.31
CA ALA A 61 -32.94 45.24 -2.10
C ALA A 61 -34.45 45.49 -2.03
N VAL A 62 -35.25 44.41 -2.11
CA VAL A 62 -36.71 44.48 -1.92
C VAL A 62 -37.07 45.00 -0.54
N SER A 63 -36.44 44.48 0.51
CA SER A 63 -36.66 44.93 1.89
C SER A 63 -36.33 46.42 2.05
N ASN A 64 -35.20 46.87 1.49
CA ASN A 64 -34.81 48.28 1.51
C ASN A 64 -35.80 49.15 0.73
N THR A 65 -36.25 48.71 -0.44
CA THR A 65 -37.27 49.42 -1.24
C THR A 65 -38.57 49.59 -0.46
N ARG A 66 -39.04 48.55 0.24
CA ARG A 66 -40.21 48.65 1.14
C ARG A 66 -39.95 49.61 2.30
N ALA A 67 -38.73 49.61 2.85
CA ALA A 67 -38.33 50.55 3.90
C ALA A 67 -38.37 52.02 3.44
N VAL A 68 -38.08 52.29 2.15
CA VAL A 68 -38.27 53.62 1.55
C VAL A 68 -39.75 54.01 1.60
N VAL A 69 -40.66 53.15 1.14
CA VAL A 69 -42.11 53.43 1.06
C VAL A 69 -42.73 53.77 2.42
N ILE A 70 -42.29 53.12 3.49
CA ILE A 70 -42.83 53.34 4.85
C ILE A 70 -42.16 54.49 5.61
N SER A 71 -41.07 55.05 5.08
CA SER A 71 -40.29 56.09 5.77
C SER A 71 -40.90 57.47 5.57
N ALA A 72 -41.14 58.19 6.67
CA ALA A 72 -41.63 59.58 6.63
C ALA A 72 -40.53 60.65 6.51
N SER A 73 -39.26 60.28 6.73
CA SER A 73 -38.11 61.20 6.74
C SER A 73 -37.31 61.07 5.45
N GLU A 74 -36.95 62.20 4.83
CA GLU A 74 -36.20 62.25 3.58
C GLU A 74 -34.81 61.61 3.71
N ASP A 75 -34.12 61.81 4.83
CA ASP A 75 -32.82 61.19 5.09
C ASP A 75 -32.91 59.67 5.15
N ARG A 76 -33.92 59.14 5.85
CA ARG A 76 -34.15 57.68 5.91
C ARG A 76 -34.52 57.10 4.56
N MET A 77 -35.35 57.79 3.79
CA MET A 77 -35.68 57.39 2.43
C MET A 77 -34.44 57.35 1.54
N ALA A 78 -33.57 58.36 1.62
CA ALA A 78 -32.33 58.40 0.85
C ALA A 78 -31.37 57.26 1.23
N HIS A 79 -31.20 57.00 2.53
CA HIS A 79 -30.38 55.90 3.02
C HIS A 79 -30.87 54.54 2.53
N PHE A 80 -32.17 54.23 2.67
CA PHE A 80 -32.70 52.94 2.20
C PHE A 80 -32.68 52.83 0.67
N ALA A 81 -32.91 53.93 -0.06
CA ALA A 81 -32.79 53.94 -1.52
C ALA A 81 -31.37 53.61 -1.98
N GLN A 82 -30.36 54.19 -1.33
CA GLN A 82 -28.96 53.88 -1.60
C GLN A 82 -28.67 52.40 -1.32
N ARG A 83 -29.08 51.88 -0.16
CA ARG A 83 -28.87 50.46 0.18
C ARG A 83 -29.58 49.49 -0.76
N ALA A 84 -30.76 49.87 -1.28
CA ALA A 84 -31.45 49.10 -2.31
C ALA A 84 -30.61 49.01 -3.58
N SER A 85 -30.13 50.16 -4.07
CA SER A 85 -29.28 50.24 -5.27
C SER A 85 -27.95 49.49 -5.11
N GLU A 86 -27.30 49.56 -3.96
CA GLU A 86 -26.07 48.82 -3.66
C GLU A 86 -26.30 47.31 -3.71
N CYS A 87 -27.36 46.82 -3.06
CA CYS A 87 -27.71 45.40 -3.09
C CYS A 87 -28.03 44.93 -4.52
N GLU A 88 -28.69 45.75 -5.34
CA GLU A 88 -28.95 45.41 -6.74
C GLU A 88 -27.67 45.35 -7.59
N ALA A 89 -26.74 46.28 -7.37
CA ALA A 89 -25.44 46.27 -8.04
C ALA A 89 -24.60 45.04 -7.66
N ASP A 90 -24.57 44.69 -6.37
CA ASP A 90 -23.88 43.49 -5.90
C ASP A 90 -24.51 42.20 -6.47
N ALA A 91 -25.84 42.15 -6.55
CA ALA A 91 -26.54 41.02 -7.17
C ALA A 91 -26.15 40.83 -8.64
N LEU A 92 -26.10 41.92 -9.42
CA LEU A 92 -25.62 41.87 -10.81
C LEU A 92 -24.16 41.44 -10.90
N ALA A 93 -23.30 41.89 -9.99
CA ALA A 93 -21.90 41.51 -9.97
C ALA A 93 -21.73 40.00 -9.74
N GLU A 94 -22.48 39.41 -8.81
CA GLU A 94 -22.45 37.95 -8.59
C GLU A 94 -23.03 37.17 -9.77
N LEU A 95 -24.10 37.67 -10.40
CA LEU A 95 -24.63 37.05 -11.63
C LEU A 95 -23.64 37.15 -12.80
N GLY A 96 -22.92 38.26 -12.93
CA GLY A 96 -21.87 38.44 -13.92
C GLY A 96 -20.73 37.44 -13.75
N LYS A 97 -20.35 37.13 -12.50
CA LYS A 97 -19.35 36.10 -12.19
C LYS A 97 -19.87 34.68 -12.40
N ALA A 98 -21.18 34.44 -12.20
CA ALA A 98 -21.80 33.14 -12.44
C ALA A 98 -21.97 32.82 -13.93
N LYS A 99 -22.32 33.80 -14.76
CA LYS A 99 -22.59 33.64 -16.20
C LYS A 99 -21.54 32.85 -16.99
N PRO A 100 -20.22 33.14 -16.91
CA PRO A 100 -19.22 32.42 -17.71
C PRO A 100 -19.07 30.94 -17.33
N LEU A 101 -19.52 30.56 -16.13
CA LEU A 101 -19.44 29.20 -15.61
C LEU A 101 -20.67 28.34 -16.00
N LEU A 102 -21.66 28.96 -16.67
CA LEU A 102 -22.86 28.27 -17.16
C LEU A 102 -22.64 27.80 -18.60
N PHE A 103 -22.20 26.55 -18.76
CA PHE A 103 -21.90 25.98 -20.08
C PHE A 103 -23.10 25.28 -20.77
N VAL A 104 -24.13 24.90 -20.01
CA VAL A 104 -25.29 24.18 -20.54
C VAL A 104 -26.36 25.14 -21.01
N GLU A 105 -26.92 24.85 -22.18
CA GLU A 105 -27.95 25.67 -22.83
C GLU A 105 -29.16 25.91 -21.92
N GLU A 106 -29.71 24.85 -21.33
CA GLU A 106 -30.82 24.95 -20.36
C GLU A 106 -30.48 25.85 -19.16
N ALA A 107 -29.24 25.76 -18.66
CA ALA A 107 -28.78 26.58 -17.55
C ALA A 107 -28.66 28.06 -17.92
N ARG A 108 -28.23 28.35 -19.16
CA ARG A 108 -28.15 29.71 -19.71
C ARG A 108 -29.55 30.27 -19.91
N HIS A 109 -30.48 29.50 -20.45
CA HIS A 109 -31.87 29.92 -20.62
C HIS A 109 -32.53 30.27 -19.28
N LEU A 110 -32.36 29.42 -18.25
CA LEU A 110 -32.84 29.70 -16.89
C LEU A 110 -32.16 30.94 -16.28
N PHE A 111 -30.87 31.13 -16.53
CA PHE A 111 -30.13 32.31 -16.08
C PHE A 111 -30.64 33.59 -16.74
N ASP A 112 -30.81 33.61 -18.06
CA ASP A 112 -31.30 34.77 -18.80
C ASP A 112 -32.75 35.09 -18.39
N THR A 113 -33.56 34.06 -18.13
CA THR A 113 -34.91 34.23 -17.56
C THR A 113 -34.85 34.88 -16.18
N ALA A 114 -34.01 34.39 -15.27
CA ALA A 114 -33.84 34.95 -13.93
C ALA A 114 -33.34 36.41 -13.98
N LEU A 115 -32.35 36.68 -14.83
CA LEU A 115 -31.81 38.03 -15.05
C LEU A 115 -32.88 38.97 -15.59
N GLY A 116 -33.64 38.58 -16.62
CA GLY A 116 -34.70 39.42 -17.19
C GLY A 116 -35.83 39.72 -16.19
N LYS A 117 -36.23 38.75 -15.37
CA LYS A 117 -37.21 38.97 -14.29
C LYS A 117 -36.67 39.90 -13.20
N PHE A 118 -35.41 39.72 -12.80
CA PHE A 118 -34.73 40.60 -11.86
C PHE A 118 -34.61 42.04 -12.38
N GLU A 119 -34.23 42.23 -13.64
CA GLU A 119 -34.15 43.57 -14.26
C GLU A 119 -35.51 44.27 -14.34
N LYS A 120 -36.58 43.54 -14.67
CA LYS A 120 -37.95 44.07 -14.62
C LYS A 120 -38.31 44.51 -13.20
N GLN A 121 -38.03 43.69 -12.20
CA GLN A 121 -38.25 44.02 -10.80
C GLN A 121 -37.45 45.25 -10.37
N ARG A 122 -36.17 45.36 -10.77
CA ARG A 122 -35.31 46.51 -10.51
C ARG A 122 -35.88 47.81 -11.06
N THR A 123 -36.32 47.79 -12.32
CA THR A 123 -36.93 48.96 -12.98
C THR A 123 -38.18 49.44 -12.24
N LEU A 124 -39.05 48.51 -11.84
CA LEU A 124 -40.24 48.83 -11.04
C LEU A 124 -39.87 49.38 -9.66
N GLY A 125 -38.87 48.78 -8.99
CA GLY A 125 -38.38 49.23 -7.69
C GLY A 125 -37.80 50.64 -7.73
N SER A 126 -37.02 50.96 -8.78
CA SER A 126 -36.52 52.32 -9.02
C SER A 126 -37.66 53.32 -9.18
N ARG A 127 -38.72 52.97 -9.92
CA ARG A 127 -39.90 53.83 -10.08
C ARG A 127 -40.67 54.01 -8.77
N VAL A 128 -40.80 52.96 -7.94
CA VAL A 128 -41.35 53.06 -6.59
C VAL A 128 -40.56 54.08 -5.76
N ILE A 129 -39.23 53.95 -5.74
CA ILE A 129 -38.35 54.86 -4.98
C ILE A 129 -38.49 56.30 -5.49
N GLU A 130 -38.51 56.51 -6.81
CA GLU A 130 -38.68 57.84 -7.42
C GLU A 130 -39.98 58.50 -6.96
N LEU A 131 -41.11 57.78 -7.05
CA LEU A 131 -42.42 58.27 -6.63
C LEU A 131 -42.47 58.52 -5.11
N THR A 132 -41.87 57.66 -4.30
CA THR A 132 -41.82 57.86 -2.85
C THR A 132 -40.99 59.09 -2.46
N ARG A 133 -39.85 59.33 -3.13
CA ARG A 133 -38.96 60.47 -2.84
C ARG A 133 -39.57 61.84 -3.13
N LEU A 134 -40.62 61.90 -3.95
CA LEU A 134 -41.43 63.12 -4.09
C LEU A 134 -42.06 63.55 -2.76
N ASN A 135 -42.31 62.57 -1.86
CA ASN A 135 -42.76 62.77 -0.49
C ASN A 135 -43.98 63.68 -0.38
N SER A 136 -44.87 63.62 -1.39
CA SER A 136 -45.97 64.56 -1.58
C SER A 136 -46.84 64.69 -0.34
N ALA A 137 -47.21 63.59 0.31
CA ALA A 137 -48.06 63.62 1.51
C ALA A 137 -47.39 64.39 2.68
N ALA A 138 -46.14 64.07 3.03
CA ALA A 138 -45.46 64.72 4.15
C ALA A 138 -45.13 66.19 3.85
N ARG A 139 -44.71 66.50 2.61
CA ARG A 139 -44.46 67.89 2.17
C ARG A 139 -45.73 68.73 2.18
N THR A 140 -46.86 68.14 1.82
CA THR A 140 -48.16 68.82 1.88
C THR A 140 -48.55 69.13 3.32
N TRP A 141 -48.41 68.16 4.24
CA TRP A 141 -48.64 68.39 5.67
C TRP A 141 -47.71 69.45 6.27
N ALA A 142 -46.41 69.39 5.96
CA ALA A 142 -45.45 70.38 6.41
C ALA A 142 -45.80 71.79 5.90
N HIS A 143 -46.25 71.91 4.64
CA HIS A 143 -46.66 73.19 4.08
C HIS A 143 -47.96 73.74 4.72
N LEU A 144 -48.94 72.87 4.95
CA LEU A 144 -50.18 73.21 5.66
C LEU A 144 -49.88 73.73 7.07
N GLU A 145 -48.93 73.13 7.78
CA GLU A 145 -48.56 73.53 9.13
C GLU A 145 -47.79 74.86 9.15
N THR A 146 -46.78 74.99 8.28
CA THR A 146 -45.82 76.11 8.33
C THR A 146 -46.32 77.37 7.65
N ALA A 147 -47.18 77.26 6.64
CA ALA A 147 -47.67 78.41 5.87
C ALA A 147 -49.21 78.49 5.86
N GLY A 148 -49.90 77.37 5.68
CA GLY A 148 -51.36 77.34 5.59
C GLY A 148 -52.05 77.77 6.88
N ARG A 149 -51.67 77.17 8.02
CA ARG A 149 -52.27 77.47 9.34
C ARG A 149 -52.02 78.92 9.77
N PRO A 150 -50.81 79.50 9.66
CA PRO A 150 -50.61 80.92 9.89
C PRO A 150 -51.45 81.83 8.99
N ALA A 151 -51.57 81.50 7.70
CA ALA A 151 -52.39 82.27 6.75
C ALA A 151 -53.89 82.23 7.13
N MET A 152 -54.39 81.05 7.52
CA MET A 152 -55.75 80.88 8.06
C MET A 152 -55.99 81.73 9.30
N VAL A 153 -55.09 81.67 10.28
CA VAL A 153 -55.20 82.45 11.53
C VAL A 153 -55.19 83.95 11.23
N ALA A 154 -54.30 84.41 10.33
CA ALA A 154 -54.21 85.81 9.95
C ALA A 154 -55.49 86.33 9.25
N LEU A 155 -56.06 85.52 8.34
CA LEU A 155 -57.30 85.81 7.64
C LEU A 155 -58.51 85.83 8.59
N ARG A 156 -58.59 84.85 9.50
CA ARG A 156 -59.63 84.80 10.53
C ARG A 156 -59.61 86.04 11.43
N ALA A 157 -58.43 86.44 11.91
CA ALA A 157 -58.27 87.64 12.72
C ALA A 157 -58.70 88.93 11.98
N GLU A 158 -58.47 89.00 10.66
CA GLU A 158 -58.94 90.14 9.85
C GLU A 158 -60.48 90.18 9.78
N LEU A 159 -61.11 89.03 9.53
CA LEU A 159 -62.57 88.90 9.49
C LEU A 159 -63.21 89.25 10.83
N GLU A 160 -62.65 88.77 11.94
CA GLU A 160 -63.09 89.14 13.29
C GLU A 160 -62.96 90.65 13.54
N GLY A 161 -61.86 91.27 13.09
CA GLY A 161 -61.67 92.72 13.15
C GLY A 161 -62.71 93.51 12.33
N ILE A 162 -63.07 93.03 11.13
CA ILE A 162 -64.12 93.63 10.29
C ILE A 162 -65.48 93.51 10.97
N ALA A 163 -65.81 92.33 11.51
CA ALA A 163 -67.06 92.11 12.25
C ALA A 163 -67.17 93.02 13.49
N ALA A 164 -66.06 93.26 14.20
CA ALA A 164 -66.02 94.15 15.35
C ALA A 164 -66.26 95.61 14.97
N LYS A 165 -65.68 96.08 13.84
CA LYS A 165 -65.86 97.44 13.32
C LYS A 165 -67.26 97.72 12.78
N ALA A 166 -68.04 96.70 12.45
CA ALA A 166 -69.39 96.85 11.87
C ALA A 166 -70.46 97.41 12.83
N GLY A 167 -70.19 97.54 14.14
CA GLY A 167 -71.09 98.18 15.12
C GLY A 167 -72.40 97.42 15.41
N THR A 168 -73.12 97.79 16.48
CA THR A 168 -74.27 97.02 16.99
C THR A 168 -75.63 97.36 16.36
N SER A 169 -75.85 98.57 15.82
CA SER A 169 -77.19 99.06 15.45
C SER A 169 -77.44 99.29 13.94
N ALA A 170 -76.42 99.30 13.06
CA ALA A 170 -76.59 99.50 11.60
C ALA A 170 -75.80 98.50 10.70
N GLY A 171 -75.02 97.60 11.28
CA GLY A 171 -74.15 96.64 10.58
C GLY A 171 -74.51 95.17 10.75
N GLY A 172 -75.78 94.84 11.06
CA GLY A 172 -76.25 93.46 11.20
C GLY A 172 -75.97 92.60 9.97
N ASP A 173 -76.27 93.12 8.77
CA ASP A 173 -76.07 92.42 7.50
C ASP A 173 -74.59 92.16 7.20
N LEU A 174 -73.70 93.10 7.55
CA LEU A 174 -72.26 92.93 7.36
C LEU A 174 -71.69 91.89 8.32
N ARG A 175 -72.12 91.87 9.59
CA ARG A 175 -71.72 90.81 10.54
C ARG A 175 -72.22 89.43 10.09
N HIS A 176 -73.44 89.35 9.57
CA HIS A 176 -73.97 88.12 8.99
C HIS A 176 -73.15 87.68 7.76
N ALA A 177 -72.78 88.60 6.87
CA ALA A 177 -71.95 88.32 5.71
C ALA A 177 -70.54 87.83 6.11
N VAL A 178 -69.90 88.47 7.09
CA VAL A 178 -68.61 88.02 7.65
C VAL A 178 -68.73 86.62 8.25
N SER A 179 -69.77 86.35 9.04
CA SER A 179 -69.98 85.02 9.65
C SER A 179 -70.21 83.95 8.59
N THR A 180 -71.00 84.26 7.56
CA THR A 180 -71.23 83.35 6.42
C THR A 180 -69.92 83.04 5.68
N PHE A 181 -69.10 84.07 5.43
CA PHE A 181 -67.80 83.91 4.81
C PHE A 181 -66.85 83.08 5.68
N GLN A 182 -66.82 83.31 7.00
CA GLN A 182 -66.01 82.52 7.95
C GLN A 182 -66.38 81.04 7.92
N ILE A 183 -67.68 80.71 7.92
CA ILE A 183 -68.14 79.31 7.84
C ILE A 183 -67.66 78.65 6.53
N ARG A 184 -67.78 79.36 5.40
CA ARG A 184 -67.32 78.85 4.10
C ARG A 184 -65.80 78.73 4.03
N LEU A 185 -65.07 79.66 4.61
CA LEU A 185 -63.61 79.61 4.74
C LEU A 185 -63.16 78.39 5.56
N GLU A 186 -63.78 78.13 6.72
CA GLU A 186 -63.47 76.95 7.54
C GLU A 186 -63.83 75.65 6.80
N ARG A 187 -64.92 75.64 6.02
CA ARG A 187 -65.27 74.50 5.15
C ARG A 187 -64.21 74.28 4.06
N ALA A 188 -63.80 75.34 3.36
CA ALA A 188 -62.78 75.27 2.32
C ALA A 188 -61.42 74.80 2.88
N TRP A 189 -61.07 75.27 4.09
CA TRP A 189 -59.90 74.79 4.82
C TRP A 189 -60.00 73.31 5.17
N GLY A 190 -61.15 72.84 5.66
CA GLY A 190 -61.38 71.42 5.93
C GLY A 190 -61.31 70.56 4.67
N GLN A 191 -61.86 71.02 3.54
CA GLN A 191 -61.73 70.34 2.25
C GLN A 191 -60.27 70.27 1.79
N MET A 192 -59.53 71.37 1.94
CA MET A 192 -58.10 71.44 1.64
C MET A 192 -57.26 70.55 2.55
N GLN A 193 -57.62 70.36 3.82
CA GLN A 193 -56.97 69.38 4.69
C GLN A 193 -57.34 67.95 4.32
N SER A 194 -58.57 67.71 3.84
CA SER A 194 -59.03 66.36 3.50
C SER A 194 -58.22 65.73 2.35
N VAL A 195 -57.66 66.53 1.43
CA VAL A 195 -56.87 66.01 0.29
C VAL A 195 -55.66 65.19 0.74
N THR A 196 -55.05 65.53 1.88
CA THR A 196 -53.85 64.84 2.39
C THR A 196 -54.16 63.49 3.03
N GLY A 197 -55.43 63.26 3.39
CA GLY A 197 -55.93 62.01 3.97
C GLY A 197 -56.62 61.11 2.95
N ALA A 198 -56.47 61.35 1.65
CA ALA A 198 -57.03 60.48 0.62
C ALA A 198 -56.25 59.16 0.57
N GLY A 199 -56.93 58.03 0.73
CA GLY A 199 -56.32 56.69 0.69
C GLY A 199 -56.23 56.06 -0.70
N THR A 200 -56.87 56.65 -1.71
CA THR A 200 -56.90 56.14 -3.10
C THR A 200 -56.83 57.28 -4.10
N GLN A 201 -56.36 57.00 -5.31
CA GLN A 201 -56.23 58.02 -6.37
C GLN A 201 -57.60 58.61 -6.77
N ALA A 202 -58.65 57.78 -6.77
CA ALA A 202 -60.01 58.21 -7.06
C ALA A 202 -60.51 59.21 -6.00
N LEU A 203 -60.36 58.87 -4.72
CA LEU A 203 -60.76 59.74 -3.61
C LEU A 203 -59.92 61.02 -3.56
N LEU A 204 -58.64 60.93 -3.91
CA LEU A 204 -57.77 62.10 -4.02
C LEU A 204 -58.28 63.06 -5.10
N THR A 205 -58.62 62.53 -6.27
CA THR A 205 -59.13 63.32 -7.39
C THR A 205 -60.45 64.01 -7.02
N GLU A 206 -61.37 63.29 -6.37
CA GLU A 206 -62.63 63.84 -5.86
C GLU A 206 -62.39 64.99 -4.87
N ARG A 207 -61.54 64.77 -3.86
CA ARG A 207 -61.24 65.78 -2.83
C ARG A 207 -60.51 67.00 -3.39
N VAL A 208 -59.59 66.80 -4.34
CA VAL A 208 -58.90 67.91 -5.02
C VAL A 208 -59.90 68.76 -5.80
N ASN A 209 -60.84 68.15 -6.52
CA ASN A 209 -61.87 68.88 -7.26
C ASN A 209 -62.80 69.65 -6.32
N ALA A 210 -63.26 69.02 -5.23
CA ALA A 210 -64.10 69.69 -4.22
C ALA A 210 -63.39 70.87 -3.55
N ALA A 211 -62.09 70.73 -3.26
CA ALA A 211 -61.27 71.82 -2.72
C ALA A 211 -61.08 72.97 -3.71
N LYS A 212 -60.88 72.68 -5.01
CA LYS A 212 -60.81 73.70 -6.07
C LYS A 212 -62.13 74.46 -6.22
N GLU A 213 -63.26 73.75 -6.23
CA GLU A 213 -64.60 74.34 -6.34
C GLU A 213 -64.93 75.24 -5.14
N SER A 214 -64.75 74.74 -3.91
CA SER A 214 -64.99 75.52 -2.68
C SER A 214 -64.16 76.81 -2.64
N ARG A 215 -62.95 76.78 -3.21
CA ARG A 215 -62.05 77.95 -3.26
C ARG A 215 -62.51 78.99 -4.29
N LEU A 216 -63.04 78.55 -5.43
CA LEU A 216 -63.64 79.45 -6.44
C LEU A 216 -64.88 80.14 -5.88
N GLU A 217 -65.74 79.40 -5.17
CA GLU A 217 -66.90 79.97 -4.48
C GLU A 217 -66.48 81.01 -3.44
N LEU A 218 -65.46 80.69 -2.63
CA LEU A 218 -64.97 81.59 -1.60
C LEU A 218 -64.35 82.86 -2.18
N ALA A 219 -63.69 82.81 -3.33
CA ALA A 219 -63.20 84.00 -4.02
C ALA A 219 -64.34 84.94 -4.46
N ASN A 220 -65.46 84.38 -4.95
CA ASN A 220 -66.64 85.17 -5.30
C ASN A 220 -67.30 85.79 -4.06
N ASP A 221 -67.36 85.04 -2.95
CA ASP A 221 -67.90 85.53 -1.68
C ASP A 221 -67.04 86.65 -1.08
N LEU A 222 -65.72 86.59 -1.27
CA LEU A 222 -64.81 87.64 -0.84
C LEU A 222 -65.14 88.96 -1.53
N ASP A 223 -65.33 88.94 -2.85
CA ASP A 223 -65.66 90.14 -3.61
C ASP A 223 -67.03 90.71 -3.16
N ALA A 224 -67.99 89.84 -2.83
CA ALA A 224 -69.27 90.27 -2.25
C ALA A 224 -69.10 90.90 -0.86
N LEU A 225 -68.27 90.30 0.00
CA LEU A 225 -67.97 90.81 1.33
C LEU A 225 -67.25 92.16 1.29
N VAL A 226 -66.26 92.32 0.40
CA VAL A 226 -65.55 93.58 0.19
C VAL A 226 -66.51 94.68 -0.26
N ARG A 227 -67.41 94.41 -1.21
CA ARG A 227 -68.44 95.37 -1.63
C ARG A 227 -69.36 95.75 -0.47
N ALA A 228 -69.82 94.77 0.32
CA ALA A 228 -70.69 95.01 1.47
C ALA A 228 -70.00 95.85 2.56
N ALA A 229 -68.71 95.59 2.84
CA ALA A 229 -67.93 96.34 3.82
C ALA A 229 -67.69 97.79 3.38
N ASN A 230 -67.30 97.99 2.12
CA ASN A 230 -67.09 99.32 1.53
C ASN A 230 -68.38 100.15 1.53
N GLY A 231 -69.53 99.54 1.19
CA GLY A 231 -70.85 100.19 1.24
C GLY A 231 -71.27 100.63 2.65
N LYS A 232 -70.62 100.14 3.70
CA LYS A 232 -70.82 100.51 5.10
C LYS A 232 -69.67 101.35 5.67
N GLY A 233 -68.70 101.77 4.85
CA GLY A 233 -67.55 102.56 5.28
C GLY A 233 -66.55 101.81 6.17
N VAL A 234 -66.59 100.48 6.19
CA VAL A 234 -65.64 99.66 6.97
C VAL A 234 -64.40 99.37 6.12
N ALA A 235 -63.23 99.81 6.59
CA ALA A 235 -61.97 99.56 5.89
C ALA A 235 -61.61 98.06 5.87
N VAL A 236 -61.25 97.55 4.67
CA VAL A 236 -60.92 96.14 4.40
C VAL A 236 -59.56 95.96 3.71
N ASP A 237 -58.65 96.93 3.85
CA ASP A 237 -57.37 97.01 3.12
C ASP A 237 -56.42 95.81 3.36
N GLY A 238 -56.62 95.08 4.46
CA GLY A 238 -55.87 93.87 4.81
C GLY A 238 -56.50 92.57 4.30
N LEU A 239 -57.82 92.57 4.02
CA LEU A 239 -58.58 91.35 3.76
C LEU A 239 -58.16 90.65 2.49
N ARG A 240 -58.05 91.40 1.38
CA ARG A 240 -57.68 90.80 0.09
C ARG A 240 -56.27 90.22 0.10
N ARG A 241 -55.30 90.95 0.65
CA ARG A 241 -53.91 90.45 0.80
C ARG A 241 -53.83 89.17 1.64
N LYS A 242 -54.55 89.10 2.76
CA LYS A 242 -54.57 87.92 3.63
C LYS A 242 -55.27 86.74 2.97
N PHE A 243 -56.34 87.01 2.22
CA PHE A 243 -57.00 86.01 1.40
C PHE A 243 -56.08 85.48 0.31
N ASP A 244 -55.39 86.35 -0.43
CA ASP A 244 -54.44 85.96 -1.48
C ASP A 244 -53.29 85.12 -0.91
N ALA A 245 -52.80 85.46 0.28
CA ALA A 245 -51.79 84.67 0.99
C ALA A 245 -52.31 83.27 1.35
N TRP A 246 -53.52 83.17 1.89
CA TRP A 246 -54.16 81.87 2.13
C TRP A 246 -54.39 81.09 0.82
N ASN A 247 -54.88 81.75 -0.21
CA ASN A 247 -55.15 81.16 -1.51
C ASN A 247 -53.88 80.60 -2.18
N ALA A 248 -52.75 81.31 -2.06
CA ALA A 248 -51.46 80.83 -2.53
C ALA A 248 -50.98 79.58 -1.78
N THR A 249 -51.26 79.45 -0.48
CA THR A 249 -50.99 78.20 0.26
C THR A 249 -51.88 77.06 -0.21
N ALA A 250 -53.14 77.35 -0.55
CA ALA A 250 -54.06 76.37 -1.12
C ALA A 250 -53.58 75.86 -2.48
N ASP A 251 -53.16 76.76 -3.38
CA ASP A 251 -52.58 76.39 -4.68
C ASP A 251 -51.37 75.46 -4.53
N LYS A 252 -50.45 75.81 -3.64
CA LYS A 252 -49.25 75.01 -3.41
C LYS A 252 -49.55 73.65 -2.77
N THR A 253 -50.48 73.59 -1.83
CA THR A 253 -50.96 72.33 -1.23
C THR A 253 -51.58 71.41 -2.28
N LEU A 254 -52.45 71.94 -3.14
CA LEU A 254 -53.07 71.16 -4.20
C LEU A 254 -52.04 70.67 -5.21
N ALA A 255 -51.12 71.54 -5.66
CA ALA A 255 -50.06 71.15 -6.59
C ALA A 255 -49.14 70.04 -6.06
N LEU A 256 -48.84 70.04 -4.75
CA LEU A 256 -47.99 69.00 -4.14
C LEU A 256 -48.67 67.62 -4.14
N VAL A 257 -49.98 67.57 -3.91
CA VAL A 257 -50.73 66.31 -3.76
C VAL A 257 -51.35 65.83 -5.08
N GLU A 258 -51.61 66.72 -6.05
CA GLU A 258 -52.35 66.44 -7.29
C GLU A 258 -51.71 65.34 -8.15
N SER A 259 -50.38 65.23 -8.11
CA SER A 259 -49.65 64.13 -8.76
C SER A 259 -50.03 62.74 -8.22
N GLY A 260 -50.54 62.65 -7.00
CA GLY A 260 -50.85 61.39 -6.33
C GLY A 260 -49.63 60.50 -6.10
N ALA A 261 -48.40 61.06 -6.17
CA ALA A 261 -47.16 60.30 -6.17
C ALA A 261 -47.05 59.30 -5.00
N SER A 262 -47.42 59.71 -3.78
CA SER A 262 -47.41 58.83 -2.61
C SER A 262 -48.37 57.64 -2.75
N LEU A 263 -49.55 57.84 -3.35
CA LEU A 263 -50.53 56.78 -3.59
C LEU A 263 -50.10 55.85 -4.72
N GLN A 264 -49.56 56.42 -5.81
CA GLN A 264 -49.00 55.65 -6.91
C GLN A 264 -47.82 54.80 -6.47
N ALA A 265 -46.93 55.32 -5.61
CA ALA A 265 -45.82 54.57 -5.05
C ALA A 265 -46.30 53.34 -4.27
N VAL A 266 -47.30 53.51 -3.39
CA VAL A 266 -47.88 52.42 -2.60
C VAL A 266 -48.58 51.38 -3.49
N ALA A 267 -49.39 51.84 -4.45
CA ALA A 267 -50.06 50.96 -5.41
C ALA A 267 -49.06 50.15 -6.26
N LEU A 268 -48.01 50.81 -6.78
CA LEU A 268 -46.96 50.16 -7.56
C LEU A 268 -46.16 49.16 -6.71
N ALA A 269 -45.80 49.53 -5.48
CA ALA A 269 -45.04 48.71 -4.55
C ALA A 269 -45.78 47.43 -4.12
N SER A 270 -47.09 47.54 -3.89
CA SER A 270 -47.94 46.42 -3.46
C SER A 270 -48.49 45.58 -4.61
N GLY A 271 -48.60 46.17 -5.82
CA GLY A 271 -49.04 45.51 -7.04
C GLY A 271 -47.88 44.98 -7.87
N GLU A 272 -47.61 45.63 -9.01
CA GLU A 272 -46.67 45.13 -10.03
C GLU A 272 -45.27 44.84 -9.50
N TYR A 273 -44.75 45.68 -8.59
CA TYR A 273 -43.42 45.45 -7.99
C TYR A 273 -43.39 44.18 -7.13
N SER A 274 -44.45 43.93 -6.36
CA SER A 274 -44.59 42.72 -5.55
C SER A 274 -44.68 41.48 -6.44
N THR A 275 -45.49 41.53 -7.50
CA THR A 275 -45.58 40.45 -8.51
C THR A 275 -44.22 40.18 -9.16
N ALA A 276 -43.53 41.22 -9.63
CA ALA A 276 -42.22 41.08 -10.25
C ALA A 276 -41.17 40.52 -9.27
N THR A 277 -41.26 40.86 -7.99
CA THR A 277 -40.42 40.29 -6.93
C THR A 277 -40.64 38.78 -6.80
N THR A 278 -41.90 38.34 -6.76
CA THR A 278 -42.22 36.90 -6.70
C THR A 278 -41.75 36.17 -7.96
N GLU A 279 -41.97 36.73 -9.14
CA GLU A 279 -41.50 36.14 -10.40
C GLU A 279 -39.98 36.02 -10.46
N ALA A 280 -39.24 37.05 -10.03
CA ALA A 280 -37.78 37.01 -9.96
C ALA A 280 -37.29 35.96 -8.96
N ALA A 281 -37.90 35.89 -7.77
CA ALA A 281 -37.56 34.89 -6.76
C ALA A 281 -37.78 33.45 -7.27
N GLN A 282 -38.91 33.20 -7.94
CA GLN A 282 -39.21 31.89 -8.55
C GLN A 282 -38.24 31.54 -9.67
N ALA A 283 -37.84 32.51 -10.50
CA ALA A 283 -36.85 32.28 -11.55
C ALA A 283 -35.46 31.95 -10.98
N PHE A 284 -35.04 32.62 -9.90
CA PHE A 284 -33.84 32.23 -9.16
C PHE A 284 -33.95 30.82 -8.58
N ASP A 285 -35.11 30.45 -8.00
CA ASP A 285 -35.33 29.10 -7.46
C ASP A 285 -35.29 28.02 -8.53
N ALA A 286 -35.84 28.28 -9.72
CA ALA A 286 -35.75 27.35 -10.84
C ALA A 286 -34.30 27.12 -11.27
N LEU A 287 -33.51 28.20 -11.37
CA LEU A 287 -32.09 28.12 -11.71
C LEU A 287 -31.29 27.38 -10.62
N ILE A 288 -31.50 27.72 -9.33
CA ILE A 288 -30.84 27.06 -8.21
C ILE A 288 -31.20 25.57 -8.16
N GLY A 289 -32.48 25.24 -8.33
CA GLY A 289 -32.97 23.86 -8.34
C GLY A 289 -32.37 23.04 -9.49
N PHE A 290 -32.19 23.65 -10.66
CA PHE A 290 -31.47 23.03 -11.78
C PHE A 290 -30.00 22.76 -11.44
N GLN A 291 -29.30 23.73 -10.85
CA GLN A 291 -27.91 23.55 -10.43
C GLN A 291 -27.77 22.49 -9.33
N GLU A 292 -28.68 22.46 -8.35
CA GLU A 292 -28.66 21.47 -7.28
C GLU A 292 -28.83 20.05 -7.85
N LYS A 293 -29.84 19.80 -8.71
CA LYS A 293 -30.02 18.50 -9.36
C LYS A 293 -28.76 18.03 -10.09
N ARG A 294 -28.09 18.95 -10.81
CA ARG A 294 -26.88 18.66 -11.55
C ARG A 294 -25.67 18.41 -10.66
N LYS A 295 -25.56 19.13 -9.54
CA LYS A 295 -24.53 18.91 -8.53
C LYS A 295 -24.74 17.55 -7.85
N THR A 296 -25.95 17.20 -7.45
CA THR A 296 -26.28 15.88 -6.87
C THR A 296 -25.96 14.76 -7.85
N ALA A 297 -26.35 14.88 -9.12
CA ALA A 297 -26.01 13.89 -10.14
C ALA A 297 -24.49 13.75 -10.36
N ALA A 298 -23.74 14.85 -10.30
CA ALA A 298 -22.28 14.82 -10.40
C ALA A 298 -21.63 14.17 -9.18
N ILE A 299 -22.15 14.41 -7.97
CA ILE A 299 -21.70 13.76 -6.73
C ILE A 299 -21.97 12.26 -6.81
N GLU A 300 -23.18 11.86 -7.20
CA GLU A 300 -23.56 10.45 -7.33
C GLU A 300 -22.67 9.73 -8.37
N GLN A 301 -22.40 10.36 -9.50
CA GLN A 301 -21.49 9.82 -10.52
C GLN A 301 -20.04 9.72 -10.00
N ALA A 302 -19.56 10.71 -9.25
CA ALA A 302 -18.23 10.68 -8.63
C ALA A 302 -18.11 9.59 -7.55
N GLU A 303 -19.13 9.42 -6.72
CA GLU A 303 -19.18 8.35 -5.72
C GLU A 303 -19.22 6.97 -6.37
N ALA A 304 -20.02 6.79 -7.42
CA ALA A 304 -20.06 5.54 -8.18
C ALA A 304 -18.70 5.23 -8.81
N ALA A 305 -18.07 6.21 -9.47
CA ALA A 305 -16.74 6.06 -10.05
C ALA A 305 -15.67 5.77 -8.99
N SER A 306 -15.77 6.35 -7.80
CA SER A 306 -14.88 6.07 -6.67
C SER A 306 -15.07 4.64 -6.14
N ARG A 307 -16.31 4.18 -5.98
CA ARG A 307 -16.61 2.81 -5.54
C ARG A 307 -16.09 1.79 -6.55
N ASP A 308 -16.41 1.97 -7.83
CA ASP A 308 -15.92 1.12 -8.91
C ASP A 308 -14.40 1.12 -8.97
N GLY A 309 -13.78 2.30 -8.81
CA GLY A 309 -12.33 2.45 -8.74
C GLY A 309 -11.71 1.66 -7.58
N GLN A 310 -12.31 1.74 -6.39
CA GLN A 310 -11.87 0.96 -5.23
C GLN A 310 -12.04 -0.55 -5.43
N THR A 311 -13.17 -1.00 -5.97
CA THR A 311 -13.41 -2.42 -6.24
C THR A 311 -12.43 -2.98 -7.27
N ILE A 312 -12.16 -2.25 -8.35
CA ILE A 312 -11.18 -2.67 -9.37
C ILE A 312 -9.77 -2.68 -8.78
N LEU A 313 -9.38 -1.66 -8.00
CA LEU A 313 -8.07 -1.59 -7.35
C LEU A 313 -7.87 -2.76 -6.39
N LEU A 314 -8.83 -2.99 -5.48
CA LEU A 314 -8.80 -4.11 -4.53
C LEU A 314 -8.78 -5.46 -5.26
N GLY A 315 -9.59 -5.62 -6.32
CA GLY A 315 -9.60 -6.82 -7.14
C GLY A 315 -8.26 -7.07 -7.83
N THR A 316 -7.63 -6.02 -8.36
CA THR A 316 -6.32 -6.11 -9.04
C THR A 316 -5.21 -6.44 -8.04
N VAL A 317 -5.20 -5.80 -6.87
CA VAL A 317 -4.22 -6.07 -5.79
C VAL A 317 -4.41 -7.48 -5.26
N ALA A 318 -5.65 -7.90 -4.98
CA ALA A 318 -5.95 -9.26 -4.51
C ALA A 318 -5.55 -10.32 -5.56
N GLY A 319 -5.84 -10.08 -6.84
CA GLY A 319 -5.43 -10.96 -7.94
C GLY A 319 -3.91 -11.06 -8.06
N ALA A 320 -3.21 -9.94 -8.04
CA ALA A 320 -1.74 -9.92 -8.06
C ALA A 320 -1.13 -10.66 -6.86
N PHE A 321 -1.70 -10.48 -5.67
CA PHE A 321 -1.27 -11.18 -4.45
C PHE A 321 -1.48 -12.69 -4.54
N LEU A 322 -2.65 -13.15 -5.02
CA LEU A 322 -2.93 -14.57 -5.20
C LEU A 322 -2.00 -15.21 -6.22
N ILE A 323 -1.75 -14.55 -7.35
CA ILE A 323 -0.81 -15.03 -8.36
C ILE A 323 0.62 -15.09 -7.78
N GLY A 324 1.01 -14.08 -7.01
CA GLY A 324 2.27 -14.06 -6.27
C GLY A 324 2.42 -15.26 -5.33
N LEU A 325 1.39 -15.58 -4.54
CA LEU A 325 1.37 -16.76 -3.66
C LEU A 325 1.49 -18.07 -4.44
N VAL A 326 0.79 -18.21 -5.56
CA VAL A 326 0.87 -19.41 -6.42
C VAL A 326 2.27 -19.59 -6.98
N ILE A 327 2.87 -18.53 -7.54
CA ILE A 327 4.22 -18.57 -8.11
C ILE A 327 5.26 -18.87 -7.01
N ALA A 328 5.14 -18.19 -5.85
CA ALA A 328 6.04 -18.40 -4.72
C ALA A 328 5.93 -19.83 -4.17
N GLY A 329 4.72 -20.35 -3.98
CA GLY A 329 4.49 -21.72 -3.54
C GLY A 329 5.00 -22.77 -4.53
N TRP A 330 4.77 -22.55 -5.82
CA TRP A 330 5.27 -23.43 -6.88
C TRP A 330 6.80 -23.47 -6.93
N LEU A 331 7.46 -22.31 -6.89
CA LEU A 331 8.93 -22.22 -6.85
C LEU A 331 9.48 -22.89 -5.58
N ALA A 332 8.93 -22.57 -4.40
CA ALA A 332 9.38 -23.16 -3.14
C ALA A 332 9.27 -24.69 -3.13
N LEU A 333 8.12 -25.23 -3.56
CA LEU A 333 7.90 -26.68 -3.62
C LEU A 333 8.79 -27.37 -4.64
N SER A 334 9.01 -26.76 -5.81
CA SER A 334 9.87 -27.34 -6.86
C SER A 334 11.32 -27.47 -6.40
N ILE A 335 11.88 -26.39 -5.83
CA ILE A 335 13.27 -26.32 -5.36
C ILE A 335 13.47 -27.22 -4.14
N ALA A 336 12.55 -27.16 -3.15
CA ALA A 336 12.67 -27.96 -1.93
C ALA A 336 12.65 -29.47 -2.25
N ARG A 337 11.75 -29.92 -3.13
CA ARG A 337 11.66 -31.33 -3.50
C ARG A 337 12.89 -31.80 -4.28
N SER A 338 13.42 -30.99 -5.19
CA SER A 338 14.60 -31.37 -5.99
C SER A 338 15.87 -31.40 -5.15
N LEU A 339 16.06 -30.45 -4.24
CA LEU A 339 17.19 -30.47 -3.30
C LEU A 339 17.10 -31.64 -2.32
N ALA A 340 15.92 -31.94 -1.78
CA ALA A 340 15.73 -33.05 -0.85
C ALA A 340 16.18 -34.39 -1.47
N ARG A 341 15.93 -34.59 -2.77
CA ARG A 341 16.42 -35.78 -3.50
C ARG A 341 17.94 -35.81 -3.62
N ALA A 342 18.57 -34.68 -3.97
CA ALA A 342 20.02 -34.60 -4.03
C ALA A 342 20.66 -34.91 -2.66
N VAL A 343 20.08 -34.37 -1.58
CA VAL A 343 20.50 -34.67 -0.20
C VAL A 343 20.35 -36.15 0.13
N SER A 344 19.22 -36.78 -0.21
CA SER A 344 19.03 -38.22 0.08
C SER A 344 20.03 -39.11 -0.65
N LEU A 345 20.42 -38.77 -1.89
CA LEU A 345 21.48 -39.51 -2.59
C LEU A 345 22.85 -39.31 -1.92
N ALA A 346 23.12 -38.09 -1.43
CA ALA A 346 24.37 -37.80 -0.73
C ALA A 346 24.47 -38.62 0.57
N GLU A 347 23.36 -38.70 1.29
CA GLU A 347 23.25 -39.43 2.55
C GLU A 347 23.37 -40.94 2.32
N ALA A 348 22.79 -41.49 1.25
CA ALA A 348 23.00 -42.88 0.84
C ALA A 348 24.47 -43.19 0.52
N VAL A 349 25.12 -42.34 -0.28
CA VAL A 349 26.55 -42.51 -0.60
C VAL A 349 27.42 -42.37 0.66
N ALA A 350 27.07 -41.47 1.59
CA ALA A 350 27.80 -41.25 2.83
C ALA A 350 27.81 -42.47 3.76
N VAL A 351 26.76 -43.30 3.73
CA VAL A 351 26.70 -44.57 4.48
C VAL A 351 27.22 -45.78 3.69
N GLY A 352 27.68 -45.57 2.45
CA GLY A 352 28.24 -46.62 1.58
C GLY A 352 27.22 -47.37 0.73
N ASP A 353 25.95 -46.93 0.69
CA ASP A 353 24.96 -47.48 -0.25
C ASP A 353 25.17 -46.84 -1.63
N LEU A 354 25.87 -47.59 -2.50
CA LEU A 354 26.24 -47.15 -3.85
C LEU A 354 25.30 -47.67 -4.94
N ASP A 355 24.20 -48.32 -4.57
CA ASP A 355 23.21 -48.86 -5.53
C ASP A 355 22.08 -47.86 -5.81
N GLN A 356 21.99 -46.79 -5.02
CA GLN A 356 21.02 -45.72 -5.22
C GLN A 356 21.40 -44.83 -6.39
N THR A 357 20.47 -44.61 -7.31
CA THR A 357 20.56 -43.58 -8.35
C THR A 357 19.27 -42.77 -8.43
N ILE A 358 19.39 -41.48 -8.73
CA ILE A 358 18.22 -40.60 -8.86
C ILE A 358 18.19 -40.01 -10.27
N THR A 359 17.02 -40.03 -10.91
CA THR A 359 16.83 -39.41 -12.22
C THR A 359 16.82 -37.89 -12.13
N ALA A 360 17.65 -37.24 -12.94
CA ALA A 360 17.68 -35.79 -13.06
C ALA A 360 16.48 -35.32 -13.91
N ASN A 361 15.34 -35.13 -13.28
CA ASN A 361 14.12 -34.64 -13.96
C ASN A 361 14.06 -33.10 -14.10
N SER A 362 15.14 -32.39 -13.76
CA SER A 362 15.23 -30.93 -13.84
C SER A 362 16.34 -30.54 -14.81
N ASP A 363 16.07 -29.60 -15.72
CA ASP A 363 17.06 -29.03 -16.65
C ASP A 363 17.58 -27.68 -16.13
N ASP A 364 18.16 -27.71 -14.92
CA ASP A 364 18.74 -26.57 -14.21
C ASP A 364 19.95 -27.00 -13.36
N GLU A 365 20.49 -26.08 -12.54
CA GLU A 365 21.66 -26.35 -11.70
C GLU A 365 21.44 -27.48 -10.69
N ILE A 366 20.19 -27.78 -10.28
CA ILE A 366 19.91 -28.96 -9.44
C ILE A 366 20.01 -30.24 -10.26
N GLY A 367 19.58 -30.22 -11.52
CA GLY A 367 19.81 -31.32 -12.46
C GLY A 367 21.29 -31.61 -12.67
N ASP A 368 22.09 -30.55 -12.86
CA ASP A 368 23.55 -30.68 -13.00
C ASP A 368 24.20 -31.26 -11.73
N LEU A 369 23.73 -30.86 -10.55
CA LEU A 369 24.16 -31.44 -9.27
C LEU A 369 23.84 -32.93 -9.18
N ILE A 370 22.60 -33.34 -9.47
CA ILE A 370 22.18 -34.75 -9.45
C ILE A 370 23.01 -35.57 -10.46
N ALA A 371 23.23 -35.04 -11.66
CA ALA A 371 24.05 -35.71 -12.67
C ALA A 371 25.53 -35.86 -12.26
N ALA A 372 26.09 -34.88 -11.55
CA ALA A 372 27.44 -34.99 -10.98
C ALA A 372 27.50 -36.04 -9.86
N MET A 373 26.48 -36.08 -9.00
CA MET A 373 26.39 -37.07 -7.93
C MET A 373 26.23 -38.50 -8.45
N ASN A 374 25.38 -38.74 -9.46
CA ASN A 374 25.28 -40.06 -10.08
C ASN A 374 26.62 -40.52 -10.68
N ARG A 375 27.37 -39.62 -11.34
CA ARG A 375 28.72 -39.94 -11.84
C ARG A 375 29.68 -40.30 -10.70
N MET A 376 29.59 -39.62 -9.57
CA MET A 376 30.38 -39.95 -8.38
C MET A 376 30.01 -41.35 -7.83
N THR A 377 28.72 -41.67 -7.70
CA THR A 377 28.26 -43.00 -7.26
C THR A 377 28.75 -44.11 -8.18
N VAL A 378 28.66 -43.93 -9.50
CA VAL A 378 29.20 -44.89 -10.48
C VAL A 378 30.70 -45.13 -10.29
N ASN A 379 31.49 -44.07 -10.10
CA ASN A 379 32.93 -44.20 -9.89
C ASN A 379 33.28 -44.89 -8.56
N LEU A 380 32.55 -44.59 -7.50
CA LEU A 380 32.72 -45.24 -6.20
C LEU A 380 32.34 -46.73 -6.27
N ASN A 381 31.25 -47.07 -6.98
CA ASN A 381 30.80 -48.45 -7.15
C ASN A 381 31.85 -49.27 -7.93
N ALA A 382 32.41 -48.71 -9.01
CA ALA A 382 33.51 -49.34 -9.74
C ALA A 382 34.75 -49.57 -8.87
N THR A 383 35.09 -48.62 -8.01
CA THR A 383 36.21 -48.73 -7.06
C THR A 383 35.94 -49.81 -6.00
N ALA A 384 34.70 -49.91 -5.50
CA ALA A 384 34.30 -50.94 -4.56
C ALA A 384 34.35 -52.35 -5.19
N ALA A 385 33.88 -52.51 -6.44
CA ALA A 385 33.95 -53.76 -7.18
C ALA A 385 35.40 -54.22 -7.41
N LEU A 386 36.32 -53.29 -7.69
CA LEU A 386 37.75 -53.59 -7.79
C LEU A 386 38.33 -54.10 -6.46
N ALA A 387 37.97 -53.45 -5.34
CA ALA A 387 38.40 -53.90 -4.02
C ALA A 387 37.84 -55.28 -3.66
N ASP A 388 36.60 -55.58 -4.04
CA ASP A 388 35.97 -56.90 -3.85
C ASP A 388 36.70 -57.99 -4.66
N GLY A 389 37.09 -57.71 -5.92
CA GLY A 389 37.91 -58.62 -6.72
C GLY A 389 39.26 -58.95 -6.07
N ILE A 390 39.94 -57.94 -5.50
CA ILE A 390 41.18 -58.13 -4.73
C ILE A 390 40.92 -59.00 -3.49
N ALA A 391 39.83 -58.76 -2.76
CA ALA A 391 39.46 -59.51 -1.56
C ALA A 391 39.13 -60.99 -1.87
N GLN A 392 38.60 -61.28 -3.05
CA GLN A 392 38.36 -62.64 -3.54
C GLN A 392 39.64 -63.35 -4.00
N GLY A 393 40.79 -62.68 -3.97
CA GLY A 393 42.09 -63.23 -4.34
C GLY A 393 42.41 -63.15 -5.83
N ASP A 394 41.57 -62.47 -6.64
CA ASP A 394 41.90 -62.19 -8.03
C ASP A 394 42.89 -61.02 -8.09
N LEU A 395 44.18 -61.38 -8.05
CA LEU A 395 45.26 -60.42 -8.23
C LEU A 395 45.59 -60.19 -9.71
N THR A 396 44.80 -60.66 -10.68
CA THR A 396 45.07 -60.45 -12.11
C THR A 396 44.40 -59.19 -12.68
N VAL A 397 43.43 -58.63 -11.95
CA VAL A 397 42.74 -57.37 -12.31
C VAL A 397 43.71 -56.20 -12.48
N GLU A 398 43.32 -55.19 -13.28
CA GLU A 398 44.11 -53.98 -13.49
C GLU A 398 43.45 -52.80 -12.78
N ALA A 399 44.08 -52.30 -11.72
CA ALA A 399 43.62 -51.11 -11.01
C ALA A 399 43.96 -49.85 -11.85
N LYS A 400 42.97 -49.28 -12.55
CA LYS A 400 43.11 -48.03 -13.32
C LYS A 400 42.59 -46.83 -12.53
N PRO A 401 43.46 -45.92 -12.05
CA PRO A 401 43.03 -44.69 -11.40
C PRO A 401 42.25 -43.79 -12.37
N LEU A 402 41.18 -43.15 -11.90
CA LEU A 402 40.36 -42.24 -12.72
C LEU A 402 41.07 -40.92 -13.07
N SER A 403 42.05 -40.52 -12.26
CA SER A 403 42.91 -39.35 -12.50
C SER A 403 44.14 -39.41 -11.59
N ASP A 404 45.13 -38.54 -11.81
CA ASP A 404 46.29 -38.37 -10.94
C ASP A 404 45.93 -37.95 -9.49
N ARG A 405 44.66 -37.59 -9.26
CA ARG A 405 44.12 -37.21 -7.95
C ARG A 405 43.21 -38.28 -7.33
N ASP A 406 43.01 -39.41 -7.99
CA ASP A 406 42.22 -40.53 -7.48
C ASP A 406 43.00 -41.29 -6.40
N LYS A 407 42.92 -40.78 -5.17
CA LYS A 407 43.63 -41.35 -4.01
C LYS A 407 43.25 -42.80 -3.74
N MET A 408 41.99 -43.17 -3.97
CA MET A 408 41.52 -44.52 -3.70
C MET A 408 42.02 -45.49 -4.78
N GLY A 409 41.89 -45.12 -6.07
CA GLY A 409 42.43 -45.90 -7.18
C GLY A 409 43.94 -46.11 -7.10
N LEU A 410 44.72 -45.05 -6.80
CA LEU A 410 46.18 -45.14 -6.62
C LEU A 410 46.57 -46.04 -5.44
N SER A 411 45.82 -46.00 -4.34
CA SER A 411 46.08 -46.84 -3.16
C SER A 411 45.77 -48.30 -3.44
N LEU A 412 44.67 -48.60 -4.14
CA LEU A 412 44.33 -49.97 -4.56
C LEU A 412 45.35 -50.53 -5.57
N GLN A 413 45.85 -49.70 -6.49
CA GLN A 413 46.93 -50.10 -7.39
C GLN A 413 48.19 -50.49 -6.60
N THR A 414 48.61 -49.64 -5.66
CA THR A 414 49.77 -49.93 -4.80
C THR A 414 49.56 -51.20 -3.98
N MET A 415 48.35 -51.41 -3.43
CA MET A 415 47.98 -52.61 -2.68
C MET A 415 48.11 -53.87 -3.56
N LEU A 416 47.58 -53.83 -4.78
CA LEU A 416 47.64 -54.92 -5.73
C LEU A 416 49.08 -55.29 -6.11
N GLU A 417 49.92 -54.29 -6.36
CA GLU A 417 51.36 -54.50 -6.63
C GLU A 417 52.06 -55.19 -5.45
N LYS A 418 51.77 -54.77 -4.22
CA LYS A 418 52.34 -55.38 -3.01
C LYS A 418 51.83 -56.81 -2.79
N LEU A 419 50.54 -57.06 -2.99
CA LEU A 419 49.97 -58.41 -2.85
C LEU A 419 50.56 -59.37 -3.89
N ARG A 420 50.72 -58.95 -5.16
CA ARG A 420 51.39 -59.74 -6.20
C ARG A 420 52.83 -60.10 -5.81
N ALA A 421 53.58 -59.14 -5.28
CA ALA A 421 54.94 -59.38 -4.81
C ALA A 421 54.99 -60.40 -3.66
N VAL A 422 54.08 -60.28 -2.67
CA VAL A 422 54.00 -61.23 -1.54
C VAL A 422 53.67 -62.65 -2.02
N VAL A 423 52.72 -62.81 -2.94
CA VAL A 423 52.37 -64.14 -3.50
C VAL A 423 53.54 -64.73 -4.29
N THR A 424 54.27 -63.90 -5.04
CA THR A 424 55.46 -64.34 -5.79
C THR A 424 56.58 -64.83 -4.86
N GLU A 425 56.84 -64.08 -3.79
CA GLU A 425 57.82 -64.47 -2.76
C GLU A 425 57.41 -65.77 -2.06
N ALA A 426 56.14 -65.89 -1.65
CA ALA A 426 55.62 -67.09 -1.00
C ALA A 426 55.70 -68.33 -1.91
N SER A 427 55.39 -68.19 -3.21
CA SER A 427 55.53 -69.26 -4.20
C SER A 427 56.99 -69.68 -4.38
N SER A 428 57.92 -68.73 -4.35
CA SER A 428 59.35 -69.01 -4.48
C SER A 428 59.90 -69.73 -3.24
N ALA A 429 59.50 -69.28 -2.05
CA ALA A 429 59.83 -69.94 -0.78
C ALA A 429 59.27 -71.38 -0.73
N ALA A 430 58.02 -71.59 -1.13
CA ALA A 430 57.43 -72.93 -1.22
C ALA A 430 58.19 -73.83 -2.20
N GLY A 431 58.63 -73.29 -3.34
CA GLY A 431 59.49 -74.00 -4.30
C GLY A 431 60.83 -74.42 -3.70
N ASN A 432 61.49 -73.53 -2.97
CA ASN A 432 62.76 -73.82 -2.28
C ASN A 432 62.58 -74.90 -1.19
N VAL A 433 61.51 -74.84 -0.41
CA VAL A 433 61.20 -75.86 0.60
C VAL A 433 60.96 -77.22 -0.07
N SER A 434 60.18 -77.27 -1.15
CA SER A 434 59.93 -78.51 -1.89
C SER A 434 61.22 -79.12 -2.43
N ALA A 435 62.11 -78.30 -3.00
CA ALA A 435 63.41 -78.76 -3.49
C ALA A 435 64.28 -79.30 -2.34
N GLY A 436 64.36 -78.56 -1.22
CA GLY A 436 65.12 -78.99 -0.04
C GLY A 436 64.57 -80.26 0.61
N SER A 437 63.24 -80.44 0.66
CA SER A 437 62.63 -81.68 1.13
C SER A 437 62.99 -82.89 0.25
N GLN A 438 63.06 -82.70 -1.07
CA GLN A 438 63.44 -83.77 -1.99
C GLN A 438 64.91 -84.21 -1.81
N GLU A 439 65.82 -83.24 -1.63
CA GLU A 439 67.25 -83.50 -1.36
C GLU A 439 67.47 -84.16 0.02
N LEU A 440 66.72 -83.73 1.03
CA LEU A 440 66.75 -84.35 2.35
C LEU A 440 66.29 -85.82 2.28
N SER A 441 65.24 -86.11 1.50
CA SER A 441 64.76 -87.48 1.29
C SER A 441 65.84 -88.38 0.68
N SER A 442 66.54 -87.92 -0.37
CA SER A 442 67.61 -88.72 -0.97
C SER A 442 68.80 -88.93 -0.03
N SER A 443 69.13 -87.91 0.77
CA SER A 443 70.21 -88.01 1.77
C SER A 443 69.85 -89.00 2.88
N ALA A 444 68.58 -89.03 3.31
CA ALA A 444 68.09 -89.99 4.29
C ALA A 444 68.13 -91.44 3.77
N GLU A 445 67.83 -91.67 2.49
CA GLU A 445 67.96 -92.98 1.84
C GLU A 445 69.42 -93.46 1.82
N GLN A 446 70.37 -92.61 1.41
CA GLN A 446 71.80 -92.93 1.44
C GLN A 446 72.31 -93.25 2.85
N LEU A 447 71.89 -92.47 3.85
CA LEU A 447 72.28 -92.71 5.24
C LEU A 447 71.73 -94.05 5.76
N SER A 448 70.50 -94.40 5.39
CA SER A 448 69.89 -95.69 5.74
C SER A 448 70.66 -96.86 5.13
N GLN A 449 71.10 -96.73 3.87
CA GLN A 449 71.94 -97.72 3.19
C GLN A 449 73.28 -97.90 3.91
N GLY A 450 73.99 -96.79 4.18
CA GLY A 450 75.29 -96.84 4.88
C GLY A 450 75.19 -97.39 6.29
N SER A 451 74.10 -97.10 7.02
CA SER A 451 73.84 -97.69 8.34
C SER A 451 73.69 -99.21 8.27
N THR A 452 73.12 -99.74 7.19
CA THR A 452 72.97 -101.19 6.96
C THR A 452 74.32 -101.85 6.68
N GLU A 453 75.17 -101.23 5.87
CA GLU A 453 76.54 -101.71 5.61
C GLU A 453 77.41 -101.68 6.87
N GLN A 454 77.26 -100.63 7.69
CA GLN A 454 77.97 -100.51 8.96
C GLN A 454 77.51 -101.56 9.98
N ALA A 455 76.21 -101.92 10.00
CA ALA A 455 75.69 -103.01 10.81
C ALA A 455 76.30 -104.36 10.39
N ALA A 456 76.32 -104.66 9.09
CA ALA A 456 76.95 -105.89 8.56
C ALA A 456 78.45 -105.97 8.89
N SER A 457 79.18 -104.87 8.73
CA SER A 457 80.61 -104.81 9.08
C SER A 457 80.84 -105.06 10.58
N THR A 458 79.90 -104.62 11.43
CA THR A 458 79.97 -104.86 12.88
C THR A 458 79.71 -106.33 13.22
N GLU A 459 78.76 -107.00 12.55
CA GLU A 459 78.54 -108.44 12.70
C GLU A 459 79.78 -109.26 12.30
N GLU A 460 80.42 -108.90 11.18
CA GLU A 460 81.62 -109.57 10.68
C GLU A 460 82.81 -109.40 11.64
N ALA A 461 82.97 -108.19 12.22
CA ALA A 461 83.95 -107.91 13.26
C ALA A 461 83.67 -108.72 14.55
N SER A 462 82.41 -108.87 14.95
CA SER A 462 82.01 -109.69 16.09
C SER A 462 82.33 -111.18 15.87
N ALA A 463 82.06 -111.73 14.68
CA ALA A 463 82.41 -113.11 14.33
C ALA A 463 83.93 -113.34 14.36
N SER A 464 84.70 -112.39 13.82
CA SER A 464 86.17 -112.42 13.87
C SER A 464 86.70 -112.37 15.31
N MET A 465 86.02 -111.64 16.20
CA MET A 465 86.35 -111.62 17.63
C MET A 465 86.05 -112.95 18.33
N GLU A 466 84.97 -113.64 17.98
CA GLU A 466 84.67 -115.00 18.50
C GLU A 466 85.73 -116.02 18.05
N GLU A 467 86.12 -115.98 16.77
CA GLU A 467 87.17 -116.85 16.22
C GLU A 467 88.54 -116.57 16.87
N MET A 468 88.86 -115.29 17.12
CA MET A 468 90.05 -114.91 17.90
C MET A 468 90.01 -115.47 19.32
N ALA A 469 88.88 -115.36 20.02
CA ALA A 469 88.75 -115.89 21.38
C ALA A 469 88.96 -117.41 21.44
N ALA A 470 88.46 -118.16 20.44
CA ALA A 470 88.68 -119.59 20.31
C ALA A 470 90.17 -119.93 20.10
N ASN A 471 90.86 -119.19 19.21
CA ASN A 471 92.30 -119.38 18.97
C ASN A 471 93.14 -119.04 20.21
N VAL A 472 92.79 -117.99 20.97
CA VAL A 472 93.47 -117.65 22.23
C VAL A 472 93.31 -118.77 23.27
N LYS A 473 92.11 -119.33 23.40
CA LYS A 473 91.86 -120.47 24.30
C LYS A 473 92.68 -121.70 23.89
N GLN A 474 92.71 -122.02 22.60
CA GLN A 474 93.49 -123.13 22.07
C GLN A 474 94.99 -122.96 22.31
N ASN A 475 95.52 -121.73 22.12
CA ASN A 475 96.92 -121.43 22.43
C ASN A 475 97.25 -121.60 23.91
N ALA A 476 96.33 -121.22 24.82
CA ALA A 476 96.51 -121.42 26.26
C ALA A 476 96.54 -122.92 26.63
N GLU A 477 95.69 -123.74 26.02
CA GLU A 477 95.70 -125.21 26.21
C GLU A 477 97.00 -125.84 25.70
N ASN A 478 97.46 -125.47 24.50
CA ASN A 478 98.74 -125.92 23.94
C ASN A 478 99.93 -125.54 24.82
N ALA A 479 99.92 -124.33 25.39
CA ALA A 479 100.96 -123.88 26.32
C ALA A 479 100.98 -124.71 27.61
N GLY A 480 99.81 -124.99 28.19
CA GLY A 480 99.69 -125.86 29.37
C GLY A 480 100.13 -127.31 29.09
N GLN A 481 99.83 -127.83 27.90
CA GLN A 481 100.28 -129.17 27.49
C GLN A 481 101.80 -129.22 27.29
N THR A 482 102.38 -128.16 26.72
CA THR A 482 103.84 -128.00 26.56
C THR A 482 104.54 -127.94 27.93
N GLU A 483 103.96 -127.22 28.90
CA GLU A 483 104.47 -127.17 30.28
C GLU A 483 104.49 -128.56 30.93
N ALA A 484 103.42 -129.35 30.75
CA ALA A 484 103.35 -130.71 31.29
C ALA A 484 104.42 -131.63 30.68
N ILE A 485 104.62 -131.57 29.35
CA ILE A 485 105.66 -132.34 28.65
C ILE A 485 107.07 -131.92 29.11
N ALA A 486 107.30 -130.62 29.28
CA ALA A 486 108.58 -130.10 29.76
C ALA A 486 108.88 -130.57 31.19
N ARG A 487 107.88 -130.58 32.09
CA ARG A 487 108.01 -131.12 33.44
C ARG A 487 108.34 -132.62 33.45
N GLN A 488 107.66 -133.41 32.62
CA GLN A 488 107.92 -134.85 32.50
C GLN A 488 109.34 -135.11 31.98
N SER A 489 109.75 -134.37 30.94
CA SER A 489 111.10 -134.49 30.37
C SER A 489 112.20 -134.14 31.38
N ALA A 490 111.96 -133.16 32.26
CA ALA A 490 112.88 -132.82 33.35
C ALA A 490 113.01 -133.96 34.38
N GLN A 491 111.90 -134.61 34.74
CA GLN A 491 111.92 -135.80 35.60
C GLN A 491 112.68 -136.98 34.97
N ASP A 492 112.43 -137.25 33.69
CA ASP A 492 113.10 -138.33 32.98
C ASP A 492 114.62 -138.07 32.89
N ALA A 493 115.03 -136.82 32.69
CA ALA A 493 116.43 -136.40 32.71
C ALA A 493 117.09 -136.56 34.10
N GLU A 494 116.40 -136.25 35.19
CA GLU A 494 116.88 -136.52 36.56
C GLU A 494 117.10 -138.01 36.81
N ALA A 495 116.14 -138.86 36.41
CA ALA A 495 116.25 -140.32 36.53
C ALA A 495 117.40 -140.88 35.69
N SER A 496 117.57 -140.37 34.47
CA SER A 496 118.68 -140.73 33.59
C SER A 496 120.04 -140.29 34.17
N GLY A 497 120.11 -139.10 34.80
CA GLY A 497 121.29 -138.61 35.51
C GLY A 497 121.72 -139.51 36.67
N ALA A 498 120.76 -139.99 37.46
CA ALA A 498 121.03 -140.96 38.53
C ALA A 498 121.53 -142.32 37.99
N ALA A 499 121.02 -142.77 36.84
CA ALA A 499 121.49 -143.99 36.18
C ALA A 499 122.93 -143.86 35.65
N VAL A 500 123.26 -142.73 35.02
CA VAL A 500 124.62 -142.43 34.56
C VAL A 500 125.59 -142.31 35.74
N GLY A 501 125.17 -141.67 36.85
CA GLY A 501 125.97 -141.60 38.08
C GLY A 501 126.37 -142.97 38.62
N ARG A 502 125.42 -143.92 38.69
CA ARG A 502 125.71 -145.32 39.08
C ARG A 502 126.68 -146.03 38.13
N ALA A 503 126.60 -145.73 36.83
CA ALA A 503 127.51 -146.31 35.84
C ALA A 503 128.96 -145.80 35.99
N VAL A 504 129.14 -144.50 36.31
CA VAL A 504 130.46 -143.89 36.55
C VAL A 504 131.10 -144.44 37.83
N GLU A 505 130.33 -144.62 38.90
CA GLU A 505 130.80 -145.20 40.17
C GLU A 505 131.27 -146.66 39.99
N ALA A 506 130.54 -147.44 39.18
CA ALA A 506 130.96 -148.79 38.78
C ALA A 506 132.25 -148.79 37.94
N MET A 507 132.41 -147.84 37.01
CA MET A 507 133.65 -147.69 36.23
C MET A 507 134.85 -147.29 37.10
N GLN A 508 134.69 -146.41 38.09
CA GLN A 508 135.76 -146.03 39.03
C GLN A 508 136.19 -147.23 39.90
N THR A 509 135.25 -148.05 40.33
CA THR A 509 135.54 -149.28 41.08
C THR A 509 136.36 -150.27 40.26
N ILE A 510 136.12 -150.37 38.94
CA ILE A 510 136.92 -151.20 38.03
C ILE A 510 138.34 -150.64 37.89
N ALA A 511 138.48 -149.33 37.70
CA ALA A 511 139.78 -148.68 37.57
C ALA A 511 140.67 -148.88 38.81
N GLN A 512 140.09 -148.84 40.01
CA GLN A 512 140.81 -149.05 41.27
C GLN A 512 141.32 -150.49 41.45
N LYS A 513 140.59 -151.49 40.93
CA LYS A 513 141.02 -152.89 40.99
C LYS A 513 142.18 -153.22 40.05
N ILE A 514 142.34 -152.48 38.94
CA ILE A 514 143.41 -152.72 37.96
C ILE A 514 144.77 -152.27 38.50
N THR A 515 144.82 -151.20 39.30
CA THR A 515 146.08 -150.65 39.83
C THR A 515 146.78 -151.55 40.87
N ILE A 516 146.05 -152.48 41.51
CA ILE A 516 146.60 -153.35 42.58
C ILE A 516 147.36 -154.58 42.03
N VAL A 517 147.35 -154.83 40.71
CA VAL A 517 147.95 -156.03 40.11
C VAL A 517 149.36 -155.79 39.52
N GLN A 518 150.03 -154.67 39.82
CA GLN A 518 151.35 -154.34 39.21
C GLN A 518 152.50 -153.89 40.13
N GLU A 519 152.42 -154.13 41.44
CA GLU A 519 153.60 -154.29 42.32
C GLU A 519 153.37 -155.50 43.23
#